data_AF-A0A939AIK4-F1
#
_entry.id   AF-A0A939AIK4-F1
#
_cell.length_a   1.000
_cell.length_b   1.000
_cell.length_c   1.000
_cell.angle_alpha   90.00
_cell.angle_beta   90.00
_cell.angle_gamma   90.00
#
_symmetry.space_group_name_H-M   'P 1'
#
loop_
_entity.id
_entity.type
_entity.pdbx_description
1 polymer ?
#
loop_
_entity_poly.entity_id
_entity_poly.type
_entity_poly.pdbx_seq_one_letter_code
_entity_poly.pdbx_strand_id
1 'polypeptide(L)' 'MHSSLIGKIEKARRYAQEPERITIHSLTATFRGSNDTHDLSFAAGRWHCGCEFFAGWNVCCHTMAME' A
#
# COMPACT_ATOMS: atom_id res chain seq x y z
N MET A 1 -11.04 35.65 2.54
CA MET A 1 -10.10 34.93 3.43
C MET A 1 -10.14 33.38 3.29
N HIS A 2 -10.90 32.79 2.37
CA HIS A 2 -10.92 31.32 2.13
C HIS A 2 -10.28 30.87 0.79
N SER A 3 -9.81 31.81 -0.04
CA SER A 3 -9.27 31.49 -1.38
C SER A 3 -8.07 30.55 -1.34
N SER A 4 -7.22 30.65 -0.31
CA SER A 4 -6.05 29.77 -0.14
C SER A 4 -6.44 28.32 0.14
N LEU A 5 -7.56 28.06 0.81
CA LEU A 5 -8.07 26.71 1.06
C LEU A 5 -8.72 26.13 -0.19
N ILE A 6 -9.52 26.93 -0.91
CA ILE A 6 -10.16 26.53 -2.17
C ILE A 6 -9.09 26.09 -3.19
N GLY A 7 -8.05 26.90 -3.38
CA GLY A 7 -6.95 26.54 -4.28
C GLY A 7 -6.17 25.29 -3.85
N LYS A 8 -6.06 25.01 -2.54
CA LYS A 8 -5.47 23.75 -2.05
C LYS A 8 -6.35 22.54 -2.34
N ILE A 9 -7.67 22.67 -2.21
CA ILE A 9 -8.63 21.61 -2.54
C ILE A 9 -8.61 21.29 -4.03
N GLU A 10 -8.57 22.31 -4.90
CA GLU A 10 -8.46 22.12 -6.36
C GLU A 10 -7.16 21.41 -6.74
N LYS A 11 -6.03 21.82 -6.15
CA LYS A 11 -4.74 21.15 -6.34
C LYS A 11 -4.78 19.70 -5.89
N ALA A 12 -5.35 19.41 -4.72
CA ALA A 12 -5.47 18.04 -4.21
C ALA A 12 -6.29 17.15 -5.16
N ARG A 13 -7.41 17.65 -5.69
CA ARG A 13 -8.23 16.93 -6.69
C ARG A 13 -7.48 16.67 -8.00
N ARG A 14 -6.65 17.61 -8.44
CA ARG A 14 -5.77 17.42 -9.60
C ARG A 14 -4.70 16.36 -9.32
N TYR A 15 -3.98 16.47 -8.19
CA TYR A 15 -2.92 15.51 -7.85
C TYR A 15 -3.43 14.08 -7.65
N ALA A 16 -4.67 13.90 -7.18
CA ALA A 16 -5.31 12.59 -7.09
C ALA A 16 -5.49 11.89 -8.45
N GLN A 17 -5.46 12.63 -9.57
CA GLN A 17 -5.56 12.11 -10.93
C GLN A 17 -4.19 11.92 -11.61
N GLU A 18 -3.10 12.27 -10.92
CA GLU A 18 -1.71 12.22 -11.43
C GLU A 18 -0.90 11.22 -10.57
N PRO A 19 -1.18 9.90 -10.65
CA PRO A 19 -0.60 8.88 -9.76
C PRO A 19 0.93 8.80 -9.83
N GLU A 20 1.54 9.18 -10.95
CA GLU A 20 2.99 9.26 -11.15
C GLU A 20 3.69 10.25 -10.22
N ARG A 21 2.93 11.18 -9.60
CA ARG A 21 3.46 12.09 -8.58
C ARG A 21 3.78 11.42 -7.26
N ILE A 22 3.29 10.20 -7.03
CA ILE A 22 3.42 9.50 -5.76
C ILE A 22 4.37 8.32 -5.95
N THR A 23 5.35 8.22 -5.06
CA THR A 23 6.21 7.04 -4.94
C THR A 23 6.01 6.44 -3.56
N ILE A 24 5.63 5.17 -3.51
CA ILE A 24 5.52 4.42 -2.26
C ILE A 24 6.87 3.76 -1.98
N HIS A 25 7.61 4.26 -1.00
CA HIS A 25 8.89 3.66 -0.58
C HIS A 25 8.70 2.43 0.30
N SER A 26 7.74 2.52 1.22
CA SER A 26 7.39 1.45 2.13
C SER A 26 5.94 1.54 2.58
N LEU A 27 5.33 0.39 2.86
CA LEU A 27 3.97 0.26 3.38
C LEU A 27 3.95 -0.90 4.37
N THR A 28 3.11 -0.79 5.40
CA THR A 28 2.71 -1.91 6.26
C THR A 28 1.20 -2.06 6.19
N ALA A 29 0.72 -3.28 6.11
CA ALA A 29 -0.70 -3.59 6.07
C ALA A 29 -0.98 -4.85 6.88
N THR A 30 -2.21 -5.00 7.34
CA THR A 30 -2.67 -6.20 8.03
C THR A 30 -3.72 -6.88 7.16
N PHE A 31 -3.41 -8.07 6.67
CA PHE A 31 -4.26 -8.87 5.80
C PHE A 31 -5.11 -9.82 6.63
N ARG A 32 -6.43 -9.65 6.61
CA ARG A 32 -7.35 -10.57 7.26
C ARG A 32 -7.72 -11.69 6.29
N GLY A 33 -7.06 -12.84 6.45
CA GLY A 33 -7.42 -14.07 5.75
C GLY A 33 -8.63 -14.75 6.39
N SER A 34 -9.06 -15.86 5.78
CA SER A 34 -10.17 -16.67 6.31
C SER A 34 -9.83 -17.37 7.62
N ASN A 35 -8.56 -17.75 7.80
CA ASN A 35 -8.11 -18.54 8.95
C ASN A 35 -7.34 -17.72 9.99
N ASP A 36 -6.64 -16.66 9.55
CA ASP A 36 -5.80 -15.84 10.43
C ASP A 36 -5.57 -14.44 9.83
N THR A 37 -4.95 -13.58 10.62
CA THR A 37 -4.52 -12.24 10.25
C THR A 37 -3.01 -12.20 10.10
N HIS A 38 -2.54 -11.63 8.98
CA HIS A 38 -1.12 -11.61 8.63
C HIS A 38 -0.63 -10.19 8.38
N ASP A 39 0.49 -9.84 9.01
CA ASP A 39 1.14 -8.58 8.69
C ASP A 39 1.90 -8.69 7.36
N LEU A 40 1.68 -7.69 6.52
CA LEU A 40 2.33 -7.48 5.24
C LEU A 40 3.20 -6.23 5.31
N SER A 41 4.34 -6.29 4.65
CA SER A 41 5.13 -5.10 4.37
C SER A 41 5.52 -5.05 2.90
N PHE A 42 5.56 -3.85 2.37
CA PHE A 42 6.16 -3.56 1.08
C PHE A 42 7.37 -2.67 1.35
N ALA A 43 8.54 -3.08 0.88
CA ALA A 43 9.76 -2.29 0.98
C ALA A 43 10.69 -2.61 -0.18
N ALA A 44 11.37 -1.59 -0.71
CA ALA A 44 12.33 -1.75 -1.81
C ALA A 44 11.75 -2.52 -3.03
N GLY A 45 10.48 -2.27 -3.36
CA GLY A 45 9.82 -2.89 -4.51
C GLY A 45 9.37 -4.34 -4.30
N ARG A 46 9.38 -4.85 -3.06
CA ARG A 46 9.02 -6.25 -2.75
C ARG A 46 8.00 -6.34 -1.63
N TRP A 47 7.04 -7.23 -1.80
CA TRP A 47 6.11 -7.64 -0.75
C TRP A 47 6.75 -8.68 0.16
N HIS A 48 6.41 -8.62 1.43
CA HIS A 48 6.76 -9.57 2.47
C HIS A 48 5.51 -9.88 3.29
N CYS A 49 5.34 -11.14 3.68
CA CYS A 49 4.25 -11.59 4.54
C CYS A 49 4.79 -12.37 5.74
N GLY A 50 4.22 -12.14 6.92
CA GLY A 50 4.57 -12.88 8.13
C GLY A 50 4.02 -14.31 8.21
N CYS A 51 3.36 -14.84 7.17
CA CYS A 51 2.84 -16.21 7.22
C CYS A 51 3.95 -17.26 6.98
N GLU A 52 3.78 -18.45 7.56
CA GLU A 52 4.76 -19.53 7.47
C GLU A 52 5.06 -19.96 6.03
N PHE A 53 4.03 -19.97 5.16
CA PHE A 53 4.21 -20.31 3.74
C PHE A 53 5.16 -19.34 3.03
N PHE A 54 5.08 -18.04 3.34
CA PHE A 54 5.96 -17.04 2.75
C PHE A 54 7.42 -17.27 3.16
N ALA A 55 7.68 -17.68 4.40
CA ALA A 55 9.04 -17.94 4.87
C ALA A 55 9.76 -19.05 4.07
N GLY A 56 9.02 -20.03 3.53
CA GLY A 56 9.58 -21.11 2.71
C GLY A 56 9.70 -20.78 1.22
N TRP A 57 8.77 -20.00 0.68
CA TRP A 57 8.61 -19.82 -0.77
C TRP A 57 8.85 -18.39 -1.28
N ASN A 58 9.01 -17.42 -0.38
CA ASN A 58 9.05 -15.98 -0.68
C ASN A 58 7.84 -15.49 -1.50
N VAL A 59 6.72 -16.21 -1.43
CA VAL A 59 5.43 -15.88 -2.04
C VAL A 59 4.32 -16.56 -1.25
N CYS A 60 3.16 -15.94 -1.15
CA CYS A 60 1.96 -16.57 -0.56
C CYS A 60 0.69 -15.92 -1.14
N CYS A 61 -0.49 -16.48 -0.84
CA CYS A 61 -1.76 -15.92 -1.31
C CYS A 61 -1.98 -14.47 -0.88
N HIS A 62 -1.40 -14.04 0.25
CA HIS A 62 -1.51 -12.65 0.72
C HIS A 62 -0.68 -11.69 -0.12
N THR A 63 0.58 -12.03 -0.45
CA THR A 63 1.39 -11.17 -1.33
C THR A 63 0.86 -11.19 -2.76
N MET A 64 0.38 -12.34 -3.24
CA MET A 64 -0.28 -12.46 -4.55
C MET A 64 -1.55 -11.60 -4.68
N ALA A 65 -2.26 -11.34 -3.57
CA ALA A 65 -3.44 -10.48 -3.58
C ALA A 65 -3.13 -8.97 -3.62
N MET A 66 -1.87 -8.59 -3.38
CA MET A 66 -1.42 -7.19 -3.32
C MET A 66 -0.64 -6.74 -4.57
N GLU A 67 -0.36 -7.65 -5.49
CA GLU A 67 0.14 -7.37 -6.83
C GLU A 67 -0.99 -6.96 -7.77
#